data_AF-A0A1I6LCS7-F1
#
_entry.id   AF-A0A1I6LCS7-F1
#
_cell.length_a   1.000
_cell.length_b   1.000
_cell.length_c   1.000
_cell.angle_alpha   90.00
_cell.angle_beta   90.00
_cell.angle_gamma   90.00
#
_symmetry.space_group_name_H-M   'P 1'
#
loop_
_entity.id
_entity.type
_entity.pdbx_description
1 polymer ?
#
loop_
_entity_poly.entity_id
_entity_poly.type
_entity_poly.pdbx_seq_one_letter_code
_entity_poly.pdbx_strand_id
1 'polypeptide(L)'
;MDRREVLRLLGSAAAISAFPLEALAVIQDASAQVAQSTGLRTLNAAQNATVTTIAEMIIPATDTPGAQAAKVNEFIDLLLTEWFEPAETRQFLAGLADVDARSKKKFSAAFVACTPAQQTEILTELDAEAMEFAARQKKAMLTPATQPQVNASLQQTHAVKQTSAPPPMNFFYQMKKLTLAGYYTTDIGFTQELDRDIVPLKHAGCAPLAEVAR
;
A
#
# COMPACT_ATOMS: atom_id res chain seq x y z
N MET A 1 21.71 34.26 14.58
CA MET A 1 20.56 34.59 13.73
C MET A 1 20.59 36.09 13.46
N ASP A 2 21.05 36.46 12.27
CA ASP A 2 21.29 37.84 11.91
C ASP A 2 20.02 38.52 11.39
N ARG A 3 19.53 39.46 12.19
CA ARG A 3 18.46 40.44 11.89
C ARG A 3 18.57 41.15 10.52
N ARG A 4 19.75 41.10 9.89
CA ARG A 4 19.99 41.62 8.52
C ARG A 4 19.53 40.67 7.40
N GLU A 5 19.46 39.37 7.63
CA GLU A 5 18.90 38.43 6.63
C GLU A 5 17.38 38.54 6.55
N VAL A 6 16.71 38.75 7.68
CA VAL A 6 15.25 38.91 7.75
C VAL A 6 14.77 40.13 6.96
N LEU A 7 15.53 41.24 7.00
CA LEU A 7 15.22 42.45 6.21
C LEU A 7 15.53 42.30 4.71
N ARG A 8 16.49 41.44 4.33
CA ARG A 8 16.73 41.11 2.93
C ARG A 8 15.63 40.22 2.35
N LEU A 9 15.07 39.33 3.16
CA LEU A 9 13.94 38.47 2.77
C LEU A 9 12.62 39.25 2.61
N LEU A 10 12.42 40.32 3.40
CA LEU A 10 11.25 41.20 3.27
C LEU A 10 11.38 42.20 2.09
N GLY A 11 12.61 42.50 1.65
CA GLY A 11 12.87 43.34 0.47
C GLY A 11 12.48 42.69 -0.87
N SER A 12 12.33 41.36 -0.92
CA SER A 12 11.90 40.61 -2.11
C SER A 12 10.37 40.53 -2.31
N ALA A 13 9.59 41.42 -1.69
CA ALA A 13 8.15 41.50 -1.90
C ALA A 13 7.73 42.34 -3.13
N ALA A 14 8.65 43.09 -3.75
CA ALA A 14 8.34 44.00 -4.86
C ALA A 14 8.43 43.38 -6.26
N ALA A 15 8.64 42.06 -6.38
CA ALA A 15 8.77 41.36 -7.68
C ALA A 15 7.55 40.50 -8.07
N ILE A 16 6.40 40.66 -7.40
CA ILE A 16 5.17 39.90 -7.68
C ILE A 16 4.13 40.76 -8.41
N SER A 17 4.55 41.56 -9.40
CA SER A 17 3.60 42.30 -10.25
C SER A 17 3.47 41.74 -11.66
N ALA A 18 4.11 40.61 -11.95
CA ALA A 18 4.06 39.95 -13.27
C ALA A 18 4.12 38.41 -13.19
N PHE A 19 3.64 37.81 -12.09
CA PHE A 19 3.47 36.35 -12.07
C PHE A 19 2.18 36.01 -12.85
N PRO A 20 2.25 35.20 -13.92
CA PRO A 20 1.06 34.78 -14.63
C PRO A 20 0.18 33.98 -13.65
N LEU A 21 -1.13 34.24 -13.62
CA LEU A 21 -2.10 33.56 -12.77
C LEU A 21 -2.04 32.03 -12.89
N GLU A 22 -1.61 31.51 -14.05
CA GLU A 22 -1.37 30.09 -14.29
C GLU A 22 -0.22 29.53 -13.45
N ALA A 23 0.86 30.29 -13.23
CA ALA A 23 1.94 29.89 -12.35
C ALA A 23 1.51 29.88 -10.87
N LEU A 24 0.52 30.70 -10.49
CA LEU A 24 -0.08 30.65 -9.15
C LEU A 24 -0.85 29.35 -8.93
N ALA A 25 -1.57 28.86 -9.95
CA ALA A 25 -2.25 27.56 -9.90
C ALA A 25 -1.23 26.43 -9.76
N VAL A 26 -0.12 26.46 -10.50
CA VAL A 26 0.97 25.47 -10.37
C VAL A 26 1.62 25.52 -8.98
N ILE A 27 1.81 26.71 -8.39
CA ILE A 27 2.36 26.86 -7.03
C ILE A 27 1.35 26.41 -5.97
N GLN A 28 0.05 26.64 -6.17
CA GLN A 28 -1.00 26.13 -5.28
C GLN A 28 -1.10 24.62 -5.35
N ASP A 29 -0.97 24.05 -6.55
CA ASP A 29 -0.99 22.60 -6.76
C ASP A 29 0.29 21.95 -6.20
N ALA A 30 1.45 22.58 -6.40
CA ALA A 30 2.72 22.15 -5.80
C ALA A 30 2.73 22.29 -4.26
N SER A 31 2.16 23.35 -3.71
CA SER A 31 2.05 23.53 -2.24
C SER A 31 0.98 22.63 -1.62
N ALA A 32 -0.10 22.29 -2.33
CA ALA A 32 -1.03 21.25 -1.93
C ALA A 32 -0.36 19.86 -1.94
N GLN A 33 0.48 19.57 -2.94
CA GLN A 33 1.30 18.35 -2.99
C GLN A 33 2.37 18.30 -1.88
N VAL A 34 2.95 19.44 -1.49
CA VAL A 34 3.95 19.53 -0.40
C VAL A 34 3.29 19.56 0.99
N ALA A 35 2.10 20.12 1.14
CA ALA A 35 1.38 20.13 2.42
C ALA A 35 0.84 18.73 2.78
N GLN A 36 0.54 17.89 1.79
CA GLN A 36 0.13 16.49 1.99
C GLN A 36 1.30 15.51 2.18
N SER A 37 2.55 15.94 1.99
CA SER A 37 3.74 15.07 2.07
C SER A 37 4.44 15.06 3.43
N THR A 38 3.89 15.69 4.47
CA THR A 38 4.57 15.79 5.78
C THR A 38 4.56 14.52 6.64
N GLY A 39 4.16 13.35 6.09
CA GLY A 39 4.21 12.07 6.80
C GLY A 39 4.64 10.85 5.97
N LEU A 40 4.44 10.86 4.65
CA LEU A 40 4.74 9.71 3.77
C LEU A 40 6.14 9.84 3.16
N ARG A 41 6.86 8.72 3.05
CA ARG A 41 8.26 8.69 2.60
C ARG A 41 8.45 8.05 1.23
N THR A 42 7.55 7.16 0.82
CA THR A 42 7.64 6.45 -0.45
C THR A 42 6.55 6.87 -1.44
N LEU A 43 5.30 6.93 -0.99
CA LEU A 43 4.15 7.28 -1.83
C LEU A 43 4.07 8.80 -2.02
N ASN A 44 3.96 9.24 -3.27
CA ASN A 44 3.55 10.61 -3.55
C ASN A 44 2.04 10.81 -3.33
N ALA A 45 1.56 12.04 -3.39
CA ALA A 45 0.15 12.38 -3.11
C ALA A 45 -0.85 11.60 -4.00
N ALA A 46 -0.58 11.48 -5.30
CA ALA A 46 -1.46 10.76 -6.23
C ALA A 46 -1.47 9.25 -5.96
N GLN A 47 -0.29 8.66 -5.72
CA GLN A 47 -0.15 7.25 -5.36
C GLN A 47 -0.84 6.95 -4.03
N ASN A 48 -0.68 7.82 -3.04
CA ASN A 48 -1.35 7.71 -1.75
C ASN A 48 -2.89 7.79 -1.89
N ALA A 49 -3.39 8.69 -2.73
CA ALA A 49 -4.83 8.78 -3.01
C ALA A 49 -5.36 7.50 -3.66
N THR A 50 -4.63 6.93 -4.63
CA THR A 50 -4.96 5.63 -5.23
C THR A 50 -4.93 4.51 -4.19
N VAL A 51 -3.88 4.42 -3.38
CA VAL A 51 -3.76 3.41 -2.31
C VAL A 51 -4.91 3.52 -1.32
N THR A 52 -5.24 4.73 -0.87
CA THR A 52 -6.32 5.01 0.07
C THR A 52 -7.67 4.59 -0.52
N THR A 53 -7.95 4.98 -1.77
CA THR A 53 -9.20 4.65 -2.46
C THR A 53 -9.35 3.13 -2.62
N ILE A 54 -8.31 2.44 -3.08
CA ILE A 54 -8.35 0.98 -3.25
C ILE A 54 -8.52 0.28 -1.90
N ALA A 55 -7.80 0.71 -0.85
CA ALA A 55 -7.90 0.11 0.47
C ALA A 55 -9.33 0.27 1.04
N GLU A 56 -9.92 1.46 0.91
CA GLU A 56 -11.31 1.72 1.32
C GLU A 56 -12.32 0.88 0.52
N MET A 57 -12.09 0.65 -0.77
CA MET A 57 -12.95 -0.25 -1.55
C MET A 57 -12.80 -1.72 -1.15
N ILE A 58 -11.66 -2.15 -0.59
CA ILE A 58 -11.44 -3.52 -0.10
C ILE A 58 -12.10 -3.71 1.27
N ILE A 59 -11.97 -2.73 2.17
CA ILE A 59 -12.60 -2.72 3.50
C ILE A 59 -13.31 -1.37 3.68
N PRO A 60 -14.55 -1.23 3.18
CA PRO A 60 -15.31 0.01 3.28
C PRO A 60 -15.81 0.24 4.69
N ALA A 61 -16.04 1.50 5.05
CA ALA A 61 -16.77 1.83 6.26
C ALA A 61 -18.18 1.21 6.24
N THR A 62 -18.52 0.50 7.32
CA THR A 62 -19.86 -0.05 7.55
C THR A 62 -20.32 0.37 8.95
N ASP A 63 -20.69 -0.57 9.82
CA ASP A 63 -20.92 -0.30 11.24
C ASP A 63 -19.59 -0.02 11.97
N THR A 64 -18.47 -0.45 11.39
CA THR A 64 -17.11 -0.16 11.84
C THR A 64 -16.39 0.78 10.85
N PRO A 65 -15.43 1.60 11.31
CA PRO A 65 -14.64 2.45 10.43
C PRO A 65 -13.83 1.64 9.40
N GLY A 66 -13.80 2.10 8.15
CA GLY A 66 -13.11 1.44 7.02
C GLY A 66 -11.59 1.61 7.01
N ALA A 67 -10.95 1.10 5.96
CA ALA A 67 -9.49 1.12 5.80
C ALA A 67 -8.87 2.52 5.77
N GLN A 68 -9.59 3.51 5.22
CA GLN A 68 -9.15 4.90 5.23
C GLN A 68 -9.11 5.46 6.66
N ALA A 69 -10.14 5.20 7.46
CA ALA A 69 -10.18 5.61 8.87
C ALA A 69 -9.09 4.90 9.69
N ALA A 70 -8.79 3.65 9.35
CA ALA A 70 -7.70 2.87 9.92
C ALA A 70 -6.29 3.27 9.39
N LYS A 71 -6.17 4.29 8.55
CA LYS A 71 -4.87 4.79 8.02
C LYS A 71 -4.03 3.68 7.37
N VAL A 72 -4.68 2.75 6.69
CA VAL A 72 -4.01 1.62 6.02
C VAL A 72 -2.99 2.10 4.98
N ASN A 73 -3.23 3.26 4.36
CA ASN A 73 -2.30 3.89 3.44
C ASN A 73 -0.97 4.29 4.10
N GLU A 74 -0.99 4.79 5.35
CA GLU A 74 0.22 5.13 6.11
C GLU A 74 0.99 3.86 6.49
N PHE A 75 0.29 2.78 6.86
CA PHE A 75 0.89 1.47 7.09
C PHE A 75 1.58 0.92 5.84
N ILE A 76 0.93 1.00 4.68
CA ILE A 76 1.50 0.56 3.41
C ILE A 76 2.75 1.38 3.07
N ASP A 77 2.72 2.70 3.21
CA ASP A 77 3.90 3.54 2.97
C ASP A 77 5.07 3.18 3.90
N LEU A 78 4.79 2.92 5.18
CA LEU A 78 5.80 2.47 6.13
C LEU A 78 6.44 1.15 5.69
N LEU A 79 5.65 0.17 5.29
CA LEU A 79 6.16 -1.12 4.82
C LEU A 79 7.00 -0.99 3.53
N LEU A 80 6.53 -0.19 2.58
CA LEU A 80 7.27 0.10 1.35
C LEU A 80 8.60 0.80 1.62
N THR A 81 8.68 1.57 2.71
CA THR A 81 9.87 2.33 3.07
C THR A 81 10.87 1.50 3.88
N GLU A 82 10.40 0.72 4.84
CA GLU A 82 11.28 0.06 5.82
C GLU A 82 11.55 -1.41 5.50
N TRP A 83 10.59 -2.12 4.88
CA TRP A 83 10.61 -3.58 4.82
C TRP A 83 10.74 -4.15 3.41
N PHE A 84 10.27 -3.41 2.39
CA PHE A 84 10.33 -3.89 1.02
C PHE A 84 11.73 -3.72 0.44
N GLU A 85 12.16 -4.70 -0.34
CA GLU A 85 13.36 -4.55 -1.15
C GLU A 85 13.11 -3.50 -2.25
N PRO A 86 14.13 -2.73 -2.68
CA PRO A 86 13.94 -1.67 -3.68
C PRO A 86 13.31 -2.16 -5.00
N ALA A 87 13.53 -3.42 -5.37
CA ALA A 87 12.90 -4.03 -6.54
C ALA A 87 11.39 -4.27 -6.34
N GLU A 88 10.98 -4.69 -5.14
CA GLU A 88 9.59 -4.92 -4.78
C GLU A 88 8.83 -3.59 -4.69
N THR A 89 9.42 -2.56 -4.08
CA THR A 89 8.85 -1.22 -4.04
C THR A 89 8.61 -0.69 -5.45
N ARG A 90 9.60 -0.81 -6.36
CA ARG A 90 9.42 -0.43 -7.76
C ARG A 90 8.29 -1.19 -8.45
N GLN A 91 8.15 -2.49 -8.18
CA GLN A 91 7.09 -3.30 -8.75
C GLN A 91 5.71 -2.87 -8.23
N PHE A 92 5.59 -2.58 -6.94
CA PHE A 92 4.37 -2.07 -6.34
C PHE A 92 3.96 -0.73 -6.96
N LEU A 93 4.89 0.22 -7.08
CA LEU A 93 4.65 1.52 -7.71
C LEU A 93 4.28 1.38 -9.20
N ALA A 94 4.88 0.42 -9.91
CA ALA A 94 4.49 0.10 -11.28
C ALA A 94 3.05 -0.43 -11.36
N GLY A 95 2.61 -1.22 -10.38
CA GLY A 95 1.23 -1.66 -10.24
C GLY A 95 0.26 -0.50 -10.05
N LEU A 96 0.60 0.48 -9.21
CA LEU A 96 -0.21 1.71 -9.07
C LEU A 96 -0.31 2.48 -10.40
N ALA A 97 0.79 2.58 -11.14
CA ALA A 97 0.78 3.23 -12.45
C ALA A 97 -0.07 2.46 -13.49
N ASP A 98 -0.09 1.12 -13.42
CA ASP A 98 -0.93 0.28 -14.28
C ASP A 98 -2.42 0.50 -14.02
N VAL A 99 -2.84 0.64 -12.75
CA VAL A 99 -4.22 0.99 -12.38
C VAL A 99 -4.66 2.28 -13.08
N ASP A 100 -3.85 3.34 -12.99
CA ASP A 100 -4.13 4.61 -13.65
C ASP A 100 -4.11 4.49 -15.18
N ALA A 101 -3.20 3.70 -15.73
CA ALA A 101 -3.14 3.47 -17.18
C ALA A 101 -4.40 2.77 -17.70
N ARG A 102 -4.89 1.74 -17.00
CA ARG A 102 -6.14 1.04 -17.34
C ARG A 102 -7.35 1.96 -17.24
N SER A 103 -7.42 2.75 -16.17
CA SER A 103 -8.47 3.75 -15.97
C SER A 103 -8.49 4.79 -17.09
N LYS A 104 -7.34 5.39 -17.41
CA LYS A 104 -7.23 6.36 -18.50
C LYS A 104 -7.58 5.75 -19.85
N LYS A 105 -7.17 4.51 -20.11
CA LYS A 105 -7.47 3.80 -21.35
C LYS A 105 -8.97 3.55 -21.52
N LYS A 106 -9.67 3.17 -20.46
CA LYS A 106 -11.11 2.84 -20.53
C LYS A 106 -12.03 4.05 -20.40
N PHE A 107 -11.67 5.00 -19.54
CA PHE A 107 -12.57 6.07 -19.10
C PHE A 107 -11.99 7.48 -19.32
N SER A 108 -10.77 7.59 -19.86
CA SER A 108 -10.08 8.88 -20.10
C SER A 108 -9.89 9.72 -18.82
N ALA A 109 -9.91 9.08 -17.65
CA ALA A 109 -9.71 9.69 -16.35
C ALA A 109 -8.72 8.87 -15.51
N ALA A 110 -7.99 9.53 -14.61
CA ALA A 110 -7.21 8.84 -13.58
C ALA A 110 -8.15 8.04 -12.66
N PHE A 111 -7.64 6.98 -12.03
CA PHE A 111 -8.47 6.05 -11.27
C PHE A 111 -9.26 6.73 -10.15
N VAL A 112 -8.62 7.61 -9.40
CA VAL A 112 -9.27 8.37 -8.31
C VAL A 112 -10.35 9.34 -8.84
N ALA A 113 -10.24 9.79 -10.09
CA ALA A 113 -11.20 10.68 -10.73
C ALA A 113 -12.36 9.93 -11.43
N CYS A 114 -12.30 8.60 -11.52
CA CYS A 114 -13.38 7.78 -12.04
C CYS A 114 -14.58 7.71 -11.09
N THR A 115 -15.75 7.39 -11.63
CA THR A 115 -16.94 7.13 -10.80
C THR A 115 -16.76 5.84 -9.99
N PRO A 116 -17.50 5.63 -8.88
CA PRO A 116 -17.38 4.40 -8.10
C PRO A 116 -17.63 3.12 -8.91
N ALA A 117 -18.56 3.16 -9.87
CA ALA A 117 -18.81 2.04 -10.78
C ALA A 117 -17.62 1.75 -11.70
N GLN A 118 -16.98 2.79 -12.24
CA GLN A 118 -15.78 2.67 -13.08
C GLN A 118 -14.58 2.16 -12.27
N GLN A 119 -14.39 2.65 -11.05
CA GLN A 119 -13.37 2.15 -10.14
C GLN A 119 -13.58 0.66 -9.85
N THR A 120 -14.83 0.27 -9.56
CA THR A 120 -15.20 -1.13 -9.32
C THR A 120 -14.89 -2.02 -10.52
N GLU A 121 -15.14 -1.54 -11.74
CA GLU A 121 -14.82 -2.28 -12.96
C GLU A 121 -13.31 -2.55 -13.09
N ILE A 122 -12.47 -1.52 -12.89
CA ILE A 122 -11.00 -1.68 -12.90
C ILE A 122 -10.54 -2.67 -11.84
N LEU A 123 -11.05 -2.54 -10.61
CA LEU A 123 -10.66 -3.43 -9.52
C LEU A 123 -11.14 -4.87 -9.70
N THR A 124 -12.29 -5.08 -10.35
CA THR A 124 -12.81 -6.42 -10.66
C THR A 124 -11.90 -7.15 -11.65
N GLU A 125 -11.38 -6.45 -12.67
CA GLU A 125 -10.43 -7.03 -13.62
C GLU A 125 -9.11 -7.41 -12.94
N LEU A 126 -8.58 -6.50 -12.12
CA LEU A 126 -7.38 -6.76 -11.32
C LEU A 126 -7.60 -7.91 -10.34
N ASP A 127 -8.81 -8.07 -9.81
CA ASP A 127 -9.15 -9.18 -8.92
C ASP A 127 -9.14 -10.52 -9.62
N ALA A 128 -9.70 -10.61 -10.83
CA ALA A 128 -9.65 -11.82 -11.63
C ALA A 128 -8.18 -12.26 -11.87
N GLU A 129 -7.31 -11.30 -12.23
CA GLU A 129 -5.87 -11.55 -12.39
C GLU A 129 -5.20 -11.99 -11.07
N ALA A 130 -5.57 -11.38 -9.95
CA ALA A 130 -5.07 -11.73 -8.62
C ALA A 130 -5.50 -13.14 -8.19
N MET A 131 -6.75 -13.53 -8.47
CA MET A 131 -7.28 -14.86 -8.17
C MET A 131 -6.59 -15.94 -9.01
N GLU A 132 -6.34 -15.68 -10.29
CA GLU A 132 -5.54 -16.59 -11.13
C GLU A 132 -4.13 -16.77 -10.58
N PHE A 133 -3.48 -15.68 -10.17
CA PHE A 133 -2.17 -15.72 -9.55
C PHE A 133 -2.17 -16.54 -8.26
N ALA A 134 -3.15 -16.32 -7.38
CA ALA A 134 -3.30 -17.06 -6.13
C ALA A 134 -3.52 -18.56 -6.37
N ALA A 135 -4.35 -18.93 -7.35
CA ALA A 135 -4.58 -20.33 -7.72
C ALA A 135 -3.30 -21.01 -8.23
N ARG A 136 -2.50 -20.32 -9.06
CA ARG A 136 -1.20 -20.81 -9.54
C ARG A 136 -0.22 -21.02 -8.39
N GLN A 137 -0.14 -20.07 -7.46
CA GLN A 137 0.70 -20.19 -6.25
C GLN A 137 0.27 -21.38 -5.38
N LYS A 138 -1.04 -21.51 -5.10
CA LYS A 138 -1.58 -22.63 -4.33
C LYS A 138 -1.24 -23.98 -4.97
N LYS A 139 -1.36 -24.09 -6.30
CA LYS A 139 -0.99 -25.30 -7.04
C LYS A 139 0.50 -25.62 -6.91
N ALA A 140 1.37 -24.63 -7.02
CA ALA A 140 2.82 -24.80 -6.87
C ALA A 140 3.23 -25.23 -5.45
N MET A 141 2.51 -24.77 -4.42
CA MET A 141 2.73 -25.20 -3.03
C MET A 141 2.25 -26.63 -2.75
N LEU A 142 1.19 -27.07 -3.44
CA LEU A 142 0.58 -28.40 -3.24
C LEU A 142 1.22 -29.51 -4.09
N THR A 143 2.04 -29.17 -5.09
CA THR A 143 2.82 -30.17 -5.82
C THR A 143 3.98 -30.65 -4.94
N PRO A 144 4.05 -31.95 -4.59
CA PRO A 144 5.21 -32.49 -3.89
C PRO A 144 6.45 -32.22 -4.74
N ALA A 145 7.46 -31.56 -4.17
CA ALA A 145 8.77 -31.53 -4.77
C ALA A 145 9.21 -32.99 -4.93
N THR A 146 9.37 -33.47 -6.17
CA THR A 146 10.14 -34.69 -6.43
C THR A 146 11.47 -34.50 -5.69
N GLN A 147 11.66 -35.24 -4.59
CA GLN A 147 12.91 -35.22 -3.85
C GLN A 147 14.05 -35.44 -4.85
N PRO A 148 15.05 -34.55 -4.94
CA PRO A 148 16.29 -34.89 -5.62
C PRO A 148 16.83 -36.12 -4.90
N GLN A 149 16.95 -37.23 -5.62
CA GLN A 149 17.47 -38.46 -5.07
C GLN A 149 18.86 -38.19 -4.47
N VAL A 150 19.01 -38.63 -3.24
CA VAL A 150 20.20 -38.50 -2.39
C VAL A 150 21.26 -39.48 -2.91
N ASN A 151 21.96 -39.12 -3.99
CA ASN A 151 23.04 -39.96 -4.52
C ASN A 151 24.18 -39.09 -5.10
N ALA A 152 25.34 -39.19 -4.46
CA ALA A 152 26.68 -38.82 -4.92
C ALA A 152 26.90 -37.33 -5.26
N SER A 153 27.77 -36.56 -4.62
CA SER A 153 29.03 -36.88 -3.94
C SER A 153 29.47 -35.65 -3.14
N LEU A 154 30.08 -35.88 -1.98
CA LEU A 154 30.63 -34.85 -1.12
C LEU A 154 31.90 -34.28 -1.74
N GLN A 155 31.78 -33.14 -2.41
CA GLN A 155 32.88 -32.20 -2.61
C GLN A 155 32.31 -30.78 -2.76
N GLN A 156 32.49 -30.03 -1.67
CA GLN A 156 32.56 -28.57 -1.51
C GLN A 156 33.00 -27.82 -2.78
N THR A 157 32.63 -26.58 -3.11
CA THR A 157 32.03 -25.45 -2.38
C THR A 157 31.91 -24.26 -3.37
N HIS A 158 31.11 -23.24 -2.99
CA HIS A 158 31.09 -21.87 -3.53
C HIS A 158 30.51 -21.66 -4.94
N ALA A 159 29.20 -21.42 -4.99
CA ALA A 159 28.54 -20.33 -5.72
C ALA A 159 27.10 -20.73 -6.06
N VAL A 160 26.20 -20.73 -5.08
CA VAL A 160 24.78 -20.55 -5.42
C VAL A 160 24.63 -19.08 -5.76
N LYS A 161 24.84 -18.76 -7.02
CA LYS A 161 24.48 -17.49 -7.61
C LYS A 161 22.95 -17.40 -7.50
N GLN A 162 22.45 -16.79 -6.42
CA GLN A 162 21.06 -16.37 -6.30
C GLN A 162 20.81 -15.24 -7.31
N THR A 163 20.78 -15.59 -8.59
CA THR A 163 20.22 -14.77 -9.66
C THR A 163 18.93 -15.41 -10.10
N SER A 164 17.92 -15.33 -9.24
CA SER A 164 16.54 -15.35 -9.70
C SER A 164 15.88 -14.19 -9.00
N ALA A 165 15.53 -13.16 -9.76
CA ALA A 165 14.66 -12.10 -9.28
C ALA A 165 13.47 -12.75 -8.53
N PRO A 166 13.03 -12.18 -7.39
CA PRO A 166 11.85 -12.69 -6.71
C PRO A 166 10.71 -12.83 -7.73
N PRO A 167 9.94 -13.93 -7.69
CA PRO A 167 8.87 -14.15 -8.65
C PRO A 167 7.95 -12.92 -8.64
N PRO A 168 7.60 -12.37 -9.81
CA PRO A 168 6.84 -11.13 -9.87
C PRO A 168 5.50 -11.34 -9.17
N MET A 169 5.32 -10.63 -8.06
CA MET A 169 4.07 -10.64 -7.30
C MET A 169 2.98 -9.89 -8.08
N ASN A 170 1.77 -10.46 -8.15
CA ASN A 170 0.63 -9.72 -8.69
C ASN A 170 0.30 -8.54 -7.77
N PHE A 171 0.22 -7.32 -8.34
CA PHE A 171 0.01 -6.08 -7.59
C PHE A 171 -1.24 -6.13 -6.72
N PHE A 172 -2.39 -6.50 -7.30
CA PHE A 172 -3.66 -6.43 -6.57
C PHE A 172 -3.79 -7.53 -5.51
N TYR A 173 -3.18 -8.69 -5.74
CA TYR A 173 -2.99 -9.70 -4.69
C TYR A 173 -2.17 -9.17 -3.51
N GLN A 174 -1.06 -8.47 -3.79
CA GLN A 174 -0.24 -7.86 -2.75
C GLN A 174 -0.98 -6.73 -2.04
N MET A 175 -1.70 -5.88 -2.79
CA MET A 175 -2.52 -4.81 -2.26
C MET A 175 -3.56 -5.33 -1.26
N LYS A 176 -4.35 -6.35 -1.64
CA LYS A 176 -5.30 -6.99 -0.73
C LYS A 176 -4.63 -7.53 0.53
N LYS A 177 -3.51 -8.24 0.39
CA LYS A 177 -2.77 -8.76 1.55
C LYS A 177 -2.32 -7.65 2.49
N LEU A 178 -1.77 -6.56 1.96
CA LEU A 178 -1.30 -5.43 2.75
C LEU A 178 -2.48 -4.70 3.41
N THR A 179 -3.60 -4.53 2.71
CA THR A 179 -4.81 -3.92 3.27
C THR A 179 -5.37 -4.73 4.43
N LEU A 180 -5.51 -6.05 4.27
CA LEU A 180 -5.98 -6.91 5.36
C LEU A 180 -5.01 -6.90 6.54
N ALA A 181 -3.70 -7.05 6.29
CA ALA A 181 -2.70 -7.02 7.34
C ALA A 181 -2.67 -5.67 8.07
N GLY A 182 -2.72 -4.56 7.33
CA GLY A 182 -2.73 -3.21 7.90
C GLY A 182 -3.99 -2.96 8.73
N TYR A 183 -5.16 -3.29 8.20
CA TYR A 183 -6.43 -3.07 8.90
C TYR A 183 -6.52 -3.85 10.21
N TYR A 184 -6.27 -5.17 10.18
CA TYR A 184 -6.40 -6.03 11.36
C TYR A 184 -5.23 -5.93 12.36
N THR A 185 -4.22 -5.11 12.07
CA THR A 185 -3.19 -4.72 13.05
C THR A 185 -3.46 -3.35 13.69
N THR A 186 -4.50 -2.65 13.24
CA THR A 186 -4.96 -1.41 13.87
C THR A 186 -5.90 -1.69 15.04
N ASP A 187 -6.06 -0.71 15.93
CA ASP A 187 -7.05 -0.78 17.00
C ASP A 187 -8.47 -0.96 16.44
N ILE A 188 -8.84 -0.21 15.40
CA ILE A 188 -10.15 -0.32 14.73
C ILE A 188 -10.42 -1.77 14.29
N GLY A 189 -9.50 -2.37 13.53
CA GLY A 189 -9.70 -3.74 13.04
C GLY A 189 -9.64 -4.79 14.14
N PHE A 190 -8.90 -4.55 15.22
CA PHE A 190 -8.73 -5.53 16.28
C PHE A 190 -9.83 -5.48 17.34
N THR A 191 -10.14 -4.30 17.86
CA THR A 191 -11.10 -4.13 18.97
C THR A 191 -12.53 -3.91 18.47
N GLN A 192 -12.74 -3.20 17.36
CA GLN A 192 -14.09 -2.85 16.90
C GLN A 192 -14.66 -3.87 15.91
N GLU A 193 -13.83 -4.35 14.96
CA GLU A 193 -14.28 -5.33 13.96
C GLU A 193 -14.23 -6.78 14.48
N LEU A 194 -13.12 -7.18 15.10
CA LEU A 194 -12.94 -8.56 15.59
C LEU A 194 -13.46 -8.78 17.03
N ASP A 195 -13.79 -7.72 17.76
CA ASP A 195 -14.19 -7.74 19.18
C ASP A 195 -13.17 -8.53 20.03
N ARG A 196 -11.88 -8.20 19.89
CA ARG A 196 -10.77 -8.87 20.59
C ARG A 196 -10.00 -7.94 21.51
N ASP A 197 -9.59 -8.50 22.65
CA ASP A 197 -8.65 -7.89 23.59
C ASP A 197 -7.21 -8.42 23.37
N ILE A 198 -6.22 -7.51 23.34
CA ILE A 198 -4.81 -7.83 23.03
C ILE A 198 -4.18 -8.74 24.11
N VAL A 199 -4.68 -8.66 25.35
CA VAL A 199 -4.21 -9.47 26.46
C VAL A 199 -5.43 -9.93 27.26
N PRO A 200 -5.70 -11.25 27.40
CA PRO A 200 -6.65 -11.68 28.39
C PRO A 200 -6.11 -11.25 29.76
N LEU A 201 -6.83 -10.36 30.44
CA LEU A 201 -6.43 -9.75 31.72
C LEU A 201 -6.12 -10.80 32.82
N LYS A 202 -6.48 -12.06 32.59
CA LYS A 202 -6.15 -13.25 33.39
C LYS A 202 -5.67 -14.40 32.51
N HIS A 203 -4.56 -15.05 32.85
CA HIS A 203 -4.19 -16.34 32.26
C HIS A 203 -5.12 -17.42 32.82
N ALA A 204 -6.13 -17.83 32.04
CA ALA A 204 -7.10 -18.85 32.42
C ALA A 204 -6.86 -20.16 31.64
N GLY A 205 -5.73 -20.82 31.93
CA GLY A 205 -5.31 -22.04 31.21
C GLY A 205 -6.27 -23.25 31.30
N CYS A 206 -7.30 -23.18 32.15
CA CYS A 206 -8.32 -24.23 32.29
C CYS A 206 -9.76 -23.68 32.24
N ALA A 207 -10.00 -22.48 31.69
CA ALA A 207 -11.37 -21.99 31.51
C ALA A 207 -12.10 -22.87 30.48
N PRO A 208 -13.37 -23.24 30.73
CA PRO A 208 -14.18 -23.92 29.73
C PRO A 208 -14.32 -23.02 28.50
N LEU A 209 -14.24 -23.61 27.30
CA LEU A 209 -14.25 -22.89 26.00
C LEU A 209 -15.41 -21.90 25.84
N ALA A 210 -16.52 -22.10 26.55
CA ALA A 210 -17.67 -21.20 26.56
C ALA A 210 -17.40 -19.84 27.24
N GLU A 211 -16.42 -19.74 28.15
CA GLU A 211 -16.08 -18.50 28.87
C GLU A 211 -15.04 -17.64 28.14
N VAL A 212 -14.28 -18.22 27.20
CA VAL A 212 -13.19 -17.53 26.47
C VAL A 212 -13.69 -16.99 25.12
N ALA A 213 -14.91 -17.32 24.72
CA ALA A 213 -15.53 -16.90 23.47
C ALA A 213 -16.35 -15.60 23.57
N ARG A 214 -16.10 -14.77 24.59
CA ARG A 214 -16.63 -13.41 24.68
C ARG A 214 -15.52 -12.42 24.39
#